data_AF-A0A969TFA2-F1
#
_entry.id   AF-A0A969TFA2-F1
#
_cell.length_a   1.000
_cell.length_b   1.000
_cell.length_c   1.000
_cell.angle_alpha   90.00
_cell.angle_beta   90.00
_cell.angle_gamma   90.00
#
_symmetry.space_group_name_H-M   'P 1'
#
loop_
_entity.id
_entity.type
_entity.pdbx_description
1 polymer ?
#
loop_
_entity_poly.entity_id
_entity_poly.type
_entity_poly.pdbx_seq_one_letter_code
_entity_poly.pdbx_strand_id
1 'polypeptide(L)'
;MTDAEGNVEFGMVNALDRLEDYFNGRGYSDPQKIISGRRGQIAVKNISVSRDGLNASVETTQLFGKLFFLNVEFTKMVNAFPFFKNAEIRSFSRRKNQEEDDAMNVSIKADIQMPEDEDPADEAFLDYENWLNSESSQ
;
A
#
# COMPACT_ATOMS: atom_id res chain seq x y z
N MET A 1 -2.57 12.30 10.37
CA MET A 1 -1.97 12.89 11.59
C MET A 1 -0.82 13.84 11.22
N THR A 2 -1.01 15.15 11.31
CA THR A 2 0.10 16.10 11.33
C THR A 2 0.55 16.29 12.77
N ASP A 3 1.81 16.59 13.01
CA ASP A 3 2.24 17.03 14.35
C ASP A 3 1.50 18.32 14.76
N ALA A 4 1.70 18.73 16.01
CA ALA A 4 1.10 19.96 16.55
C ALA A 4 1.49 21.24 15.77
N GLU A 5 2.46 21.15 14.87
CA GLU A 5 2.99 22.24 14.04
C GLU A 5 2.50 22.17 12.58
N GLY A 6 1.69 21.16 12.24
CA GLY A 6 1.10 21.00 10.90
C GLY A 6 2.05 20.35 9.89
N ASN A 7 3.14 19.73 10.35
CA ASN A 7 4.04 18.97 9.48
C ASN A 7 3.46 17.58 9.24
N VAL A 8 3.55 17.11 7.98
CA VAL A 8 3.22 15.73 7.62
C VAL A 8 4.16 14.81 8.37
N GLU A 9 3.62 13.87 9.17
CA GLU A 9 4.44 12.90 9.89
C GLU A 9 5.35 12.16 8.91
N PHE A 10 6.66 12.16 9.22
CA PHE A 10 7.71 11.45 8.48
C PHE A 10 7.38 9.96 8.25
N GLY A 11 6.44 9.39 9.02
CA GLY A 11 5.94 8.02 8.88
C GLY A 11 5.07 7.76 7.65
N MET A 12 4.35 8.76 7.09
CA MET A 12 3.37 8.51 6.02
C MET A 12 4.01 8.07 4.70
N VAL A 13 5.14 8.69 4.33
CA VAL A 13 5.89 8.30 3.12
C VAL A 13 6.50 6.91 3.32
N ASN A 14 7.13 6.70 4.47
CA ASN A 14 7.76 5.43 4.83
C ASN A 14 6.76 4.28 4.92
N ALA A 15 5.48 4.55 5.19
CA ALA A 15 4.46 3.52 5.30
C ALA A 15 4.22 2.79 3.97
N LEU A 16 4.27 3.50 2.84
CA LEU A 16 4.11 2.87 1.54
C LEU A 16 5.35 2.06 1.13
N ASP A 17 6.54 2.54 1.45
CA ASP A 17 7.78 1.78 1.24
C ASP A 17 7.77 0.49 2.07
N ARG A 18 7.34 0.56 3.33
CA ARG A 18 7.19 -0.62 4.19
C ARG A 18 6.05 -1.54 3.72
N LEU A 19 5.02 -0.99 3.09
CA LEU A 19 3.96 -1.79 2.49
C LEU A 19 4.49 -2.58 1.28
N GLU A 20 5.36 -1.98 0.46
CA GLU A 20 6.09 -2.70 -0.58
C GLU A 20 6.84 -3.91 0.01
N ASP A 21 7.59 -3.70 1.08
CA ASP A 21 8.33 -4.77 1.77
C ASP A 21 7.40 -5.87 2.29
N TYR A 22 6.27 -5.49 2.91
CA TYR A 22 5.26 -6.43 3.41
C TYR A 22 4.74 -7.34 2.30
N PHE A 23 4.25 -6.77 1.19
CA PHE A 23 3.72 -7.55 0.07
C PHE A 23 4.79 -8.37 -0.67
N ASN A 24 6.05 -7.93 -0.66
CA ASN A 24 7.17 -8.66 -1.25
C ASN A 24 7.77 -9.73 -0.32
N GLY A 25 7.42 -9.69 0.98
CA GLY A 25 7.89 -10.61 2.01
C GLY A 25 7.30 -12.00 1.86
N ARG A 26 8.10 -13.05 2.08
CA ARG A 26 7.65 -14.45 1.97
C ARG A 26 6.56 -14.85 2.96
N GLY A 27 6.42 -14.09 4.05
CA GLY A 27 5.40 -14.30 5.07
C GLY A 27 4.01 -13.82 4.66
N TYR A 28 3.91 -12.95 3.65
CA TYR A 28 2.62 -12.42 3.22
C TYR A 28 1.80 -13.47 2.47
N SER A 29 0.53 -13.56 2.84
CA SER A 29 -0.53 -14.22 2.08
C SER A 29 -1.81 -13.49 2.37
N ASP A 30 -2.60 -13.19 1.34
CA ASP A 30 -3.93 -12.66 1.57
C ASP A 30 -4.82 -13.74 2.25
N PRO A 31 -5.90 -13.35 2.95
CA PRO A 31 -6.78 -14.29 3.64
C PRO A 31 -7.41 -15.36 2.73
N GLN A 32 -7.62 -15.05 1.46
CA GLN A 32 -8.18 -15.97 0.46
C GLN A 32 -7.10 -16.84 -0.21
N LYS A 33 -5.81 -16.62 0.12
CA LYS A 33 -4.64 -17.35 -0.40
C LYS A 33 -4.52 -17.30 -1.93
N ILE A 34 -5.05 -16.24 -2.53
CA ILE A 34 -4.95 -15.97 -3.98
C ILE A 34 -3.55 -15.45 -4.29
N ILE A 35 -2.98 -14.64 -3.42
CA ILE A 35 -1.74 -13.91 -3.54
C ILE A 35 -0.86 -14.32 -2.36
N SER A 36 0.38 -14.67 -2.66
CA SER A 36 1.44 -14.83 -1.67
C SER A 36 2.57 -13.87 -1.99
N GLY A 37 3.32 -13.47 -0.98
CA GLY A 37 4.40 -12.52 -1.15
C GLY A 37 5.59 -13.12 -1.88
N ARG A 38 6.09 -12.36 -2.85
CA ARG A 38 7.24 -12.71 -3.68
C ARG A 38 8.06 -11.45 -3.93
N ARG A 39 9.39 -11.57 -3.84
CA ARG A 39 10.30 -10.46 -4.12
C ARG A 39 10.03 -9.87 -5.51
N GLY A 40 9.87 -8.55 -5.57
CA GLY A 40 9.67 -7.79 -6.80
C GLY A 40 8.25 -7.83 -7.36
N GLN A 41 7.29 -8.38 -6.62
CA GLN A 41 5.89 -8.45 -7.01
C GLN A 41 5.22 -7.07 -6.99
N ILE A 42 5.62 -6.20 -6.06
CA ILE A 42 5.20 -4.80 -6.01
C ILE A 42 6.44 -3.92 -6.04
N ALA A 43 6.35 -2.79 -6.75
CA ALA A 43 7.27 -1.68 -6.66
C ALA A 43 6.46 -0.38 -6.56
N VAL A 44 6.60 0.34 -5.44
CA VAL A 44 5.96 1.64 -5.22
C VAL A 44 6.92 2.73 -5.70
N LYS A 45 6.39 3.67 -6.47
CA LYS A 45 7.15 4.74 -7.14
C LYS A 45 6.38 6.04 -7.05
N ASN A 46 7.08 7.16 -7.20
CA ASN A 46 6.48 8.50 -7.26
C ASN A 46 5.53 8.81 -6.09
N ILE A 47 5.93 8.43 -4.87
CA ILE A 47 5.17 8.75 -3.66
C ILE A 47 5.24 10.26 -3.44
N SER A 48 4.08 10.89 -3.30
CA SER A 48 3.93 12.30 -2.98
C SER A 48 2.84 12.46 -1.94
N VAL A 49 3.19 12.99 -0.78
CA VAL A 49 2.24 13.32 0.28
C VAL A 49 2.16 14.83 0.41
N SER A 50 0.94 15.36 0.39
CA SER A 50 0.65 16.79 0.50
C SER A 50 -0.54 17.01 1.42
N ARG A 51 -0.92 18.27 1.64
CA ARG A 51 -2.15 18.60 2.39
C ARG A 51 -3.42 18.06 1.73
N ASP A 52 -3.39 17.85 0.41
CA ASP A 52 -4.51 17.32 -0.37
C ASP A 52 -4.57 15.79 -0.36
N GLY A 53 -3.68 15.13 0.39
CA GLY A 53 -3.60 13.69 0.52
C GLY A 53 -2.33 13.06 -0.07
N LEU A 54 -2.38 11.74 -0.16
CA LEU A 54 -1.37 10.88 -0.75
C LEU A 54 -1.64 10.68 -2.24
N ASN A 55 -0.60 10.73 -3.05
CA ASN A 55 -0.57 10.21 -4.42
C ASN A 55 0.62 9.25 -4.55
N ALA A 56 0.40 8.07 -5.12
CA ALA A 56 1.46 7.10 -5.37
C ALA A 56 1.23 6.36 -6.70
N SER A 57 2.32 5.97 -7.36
CA SER A 57 2.29 5.05 -8.49
C SER A 57 2.77 3.69 -8.04
N VAL A 58 1.95 2.66 -8.20
CA VAL A 58 2.27 1.29 -7.79
C VAL A 58 2.37 0.44 -9.04
N GLU A 59 3.52 -0.18 -9.24
CA GLU A 59 3.75 -1.16 -10.29
C GLU A 59 3.67 -2.55 -9.68
N THR A 60 2.72 -3.36 -10.14
CA THR A 60 2.58 -4.75 -9.71
C THR A 60 2.95 -5.70 -10.83
N THR A 61 3.64 -6.79 -10.48
CA THR A 61 4.07 -7.87 -11.36
C THR A 61 3.66 -9.22 -10.75
N GLN A 62 2.88 -10.02 -11.47
CA GLN A 62 2.42 -11.33 -10.99
C GLN A 62 1.92 -12.19 -12.15
N LEU A 63 1.77 -13.50 -11.91
CA LEU A 63 1.11 -14.44 -12.83
C LEU A 63 -0.26 -13.88 -13.27
N PHE A 64 -0.50 -13.94 -14.58
CA PHE A 64 -1.70 -13.45 -15.26
C PHE A 64 -3.00 -13.78 -14.50
N GLY A 65 -3.85 -12.76 -14.30
CA GLY A 65 -5.13 -12.85 -13.61
C GLY A 65 -5.11 -12.35 -12.16
N LYS A 66 -3.95 -12.34 -11.50
CA LYS A 66 -3.82 -11.91 -10.10
C LYS A 66 -3.40 -10.44 -9.92
N LEU A 67 -2.90 -9.80 -10.99
CA LEU A 67 -2.49 -8.40 -10.99
C LEU A 67 -3.60 -7.45 -10.51
N PHE A 68 -4.85 -7.68 -10.93
CA PHE A 68 -5.97 -6.83 -10.50
C PHE A 68 -6.26 -7.02 -9.00
N PHE A 69 -6.29 -8.27 -8.53
CA PHE A 69 -6.47 -8.58 -7.11
C PHE A 69 -5.37 -7.93 -6.25
N LEU A 70 -4.12 -7.99 -6.70
CA LEU A 70 -2.99 -7.43 -5.98
C LEU A 70 -3.10 -5.92 -5.81
N ASN A 71 -3.56 -5.20 -6.84
CA ASN A 71 -3.80 -3.77 -6.73
C ASN A 71 -4.98 -3.43 -5.81
N VAL A 72 -6.04 -4.25 -5.83
CA VAL A 72 -7.17 -4.10 -4.91
C VAL A 72 -6.73 -4.33 -3.47
N GLU A 73 -5.98 -5.40 -3.20
CA GLU A 73 -5.47 -5.69 -1.85
C GLU A 73 -4.49 -4.62 -1.38
N PHE A 74 -3.60 -4.14 -2.25
CA PHE A 74 -2.72 -3.01 -1.90
C PHE A 74 -3.53 -1.77 -1.52
N THR A 75 -4.55 -1.41 -2.31
CA THR A 75 -5.40 -0.24 -2.03
C THR A 75 -6.20 -0.40 -0.74
N LYS A 76 -6.69 -1.62 -0.43
CA LYS A 76 -7.33 -1.92 0.85
C LYS A 76 -6.37 -1.73 2.02
N MET A 77 -5.14 -2.20 1.90
CA MET A 77 -4.14 -2.01 2.96
C MET A 77 -3.77 -0.55 3.16
N VAL A 78 -3.74 0.26 2.09
CA VAL A 78 -3.56 1.72 2.22
C VAL A 78 -4.72 2.35 3.01
N ASN A 79 -5.96 1.90 2.80
CA ASN A 79 -7.11 2.33 3.60
C ASN A 79 -7.09 1.82 5.05
N ALA A 80 -6.36 0.74 5.34
CA ALA A 80 -6.23 0.24 6.69
C ALA A 80 -5.21 1.06 7.51
N PHE A 81 -4.46 1.97 6.89
CA PHE A 81 -3.53 2.80 7.63
C PHE A 81 -4.28 3.89 8.40
N PRO A 82 -4.05 4.06 9.72
CA PRO A 82 -4.81 4.98 10.57
C PRO A 82 -4.59 6.48 10.28
N PHE A 83 -3.87 6.79 9.19
CA PHE A 83 -3.61 8.14 8.71
C PHE A 83 -4.13 8.37 7.28
N PHE A 84 -4.68 7.35 6.61
CA PHE A 84 -5.25 7.46 5.28
C PHE A 84 -6.65 6.86 5.21
N LYS A 85 -7.53 7.53 4.46
CA LYS A 85 -8.88 7.04 4.15
C LYS A 85 -9.21 7.27 2.69
N ASN A 86 -10.29 6.64 2.21
CA ASN A 86 -10.81 6.79 0.85
C ASN A 86 -9.76 6.55 -0.26
N ALA A 87 -8.77 5.71 -0.02
CA ALA A 87 -7.80 5.30 -1.02
C ALA A 87 -8.51 4.65 -2.20
N GLU A 88 -8.29 5.21 -3.38
CA GLU A 88 -8.92 4.78 -4.62
C GLU A 88 -7.92 4.72 -5.77
N ILE A 89 -8.20 3.81 -6.70
CA ILE A 89 -7.46 3.68 -7.94
C ILE A 89 -7.96 4.75 -8.93
N ARG A 90 -7.13 5.74 -9.24
CA ARG A 90 -7.44 6.81 -10.19
C ARG A 90 -7.24 6.39 -11.65
N SER A 91 -6.25 5.54 -11.88
CA SER A 91 -5.94 5.03 -13.21
C SER A 91 -5.21 3.70 -13.11
N PHE A 92 -5.42 2.82 -14.08
CA PHE A 92 -4.63 1.61 -14.25
C PHE A 92 -4.17 1.50 -15.70
N SER A 93 -2.97 0.96 -15.90
CA SER A 93 -2.43 0.71 -17.23
C SER A 93 -1.65 -0.60 -17.23
N ARG A 94 -1.99 -1.48 -18.18
CA ARG A 94 -1.22 -2.72 -18.40
C ARG A 94 0.02 -2.38 -19.23
N ARG A 95 1.16 -2.93 -18.83
CA ARG A 95 2.44 -2.75 -19.50
C ARG A 95 3.29 -4.00 -19.40
N LYS A 96 4.44 -3.97 -20.05
CA LYS A 96 5.55 -4.89 -19.80
C LYS A 96 6.54 -4.22 -18.83
N ASN A 97 7.07 -4.98 -17.87
CA ASN A 97 8.18 -4.53 -17.03
C ASN A 97 9.52 -4.63 -17.80
N GLN A 98 10.64 -4.34 -17.14
CA GLN A 98 11.98 -4.41 -17.75
C GLN A 98 12.41 -5.84 -18.14
N GLU A 99 11.77 -6.85 -17.56
CA GLU A 99 12.02 -8.29 -17.82
C GLU A 99 11.02 -8.87 -18.83
N GLU A 100 10.23 -8.02 -19.50
CA GLU A 100 9.14 -8.40 -20.41
C GLU A 100 7.99 -9.20 -19.78
N ASP A 101 7.92 -9.23 -18.45
CA ASP A 101 6.79 -9.76 -17.71
C ASP A 101 5.59 -8.82 -17.78
N ASP A 102 4.42 -9.42 -17.62
CA ASP A 102 3.18 -8.69 -17.49
C ASP A 102 3.10 -7.91 -16.18
N ALA A 103 2.86 -6.61 -16.31
CA ALA A 103 2.79 -5.69 -15.20
C ALA A 103 1.58 -4.76 -15.31
N MET A 104 1.16 -4.23 -14.17
CA MET A 104 0.12 -3.21 -14.09
C MET A 104 0.65 -2.04 -13.29
N ASN A 105 0.57 -0.85 -13.87
CA ASN A 105 0.85 0.39 -13.15
C ASN A 105 -0.47 1.02 -12.73
N VAL A 106 -0.57 1.38 -11.46
CA VAL A 106 -1.78 1.92 -10.84
C VAL A 106 -1.44 3.22 -10.14
N SER A 107 -2.25 4.25 -10.37
CA SER A 107 -2.18 5.49 -9.61
C SER A 107 -3.20 5.44 -8.50
N ILE A 108 -2.74 5.59 -7.26
CA ILE A 108 -3.56 5.59 -6.06
C ILE A 108 -3.58 6.99 -5.48
N LYS A 109 -4.78 7.45 -5.12
CA LYS A 109 -4.96 8.65 -4.31
C LYS A 109 -5.66 8.26 -3.01
N ALA A 110 -5.20 8.78 -1.88
CA ALA A 110 -5.88 8.64 -0.59
C ALA A 110 -5.94 10.00 0.12
N ASP A 111 -6.98 10.21 0.92
CA ASP A 111 -7.14 11.40 1.74
C ASP A 111 -6.45 11.18 3.10
N ILE A 112 -6.04 12.26 3.79
CA ILE A 112 -5.53 12.16 5.16
C ILE A 112 -6.72 11.96 6.12
N GLN A 113 -6.60 10.98 7.00
CA GLN A 113 -7.55 10.75 8.09
C GLN A 113 -7.23 11.70 9.26
N MET A 114 -8.27 12.36 9.77
CA MET A 114 -8.22 13.22 10.96
C MET A 114 -8.49 12.38 12.23
N PRO A 115 -8.01 12.80 13.41
CA PRO A 115 -8.19 12.03 14.64
C PRO A 115 -9.64 11.71 15.02
N GLU A 116 -10.58 12.55 14.61
CA GLU A 116 -12.03 12.40 14.83
C GLU A 116 -12.74 11.51 13.80
N ASP A 117 -12.03 11.07 12.75
CA ASP A 117 -12.58 10.18 11.73
C ASP A 117 -12.47 8.71 12.19
N GLU A 118 -13.59 8.01 12.29
CA GLU A 118 -13.62 6.55 12.43
C GLU A 118 -13.62 5.91 11.03
N ASP A 119 -12.57 5.17 10.67
CA ASP A 119 -12.54 4.36 9.45
C ASP A 119 -12.66 2.87 9.80
N PRO A 120 -13.72 2.17 9.37
CA PRO A 120 -13.86 0.74 9.63
C PRO A 120 -12.76 -0.11 8.97
N ALA A 121 -12.01 0.42 8.02
CA ALA A 121 -10.85 -0.26 7.43
C ALA A 121 -9.67 -0.38 8.41
N ASP A 122 -9.61 0.44 9.47
CA ASP A 122 -8.55 0.41 10.48
C ASP A 122 -8.45 -0.96 11.18
N GLU A 123 -9.56 -1.70 11.30
CA GLU A 123 -9.57 -3.05 11.89
C GLU A 123 -8.70 -4.04 11.09
N ALA A 124 -8.51 -3.82 9.79
CA ALA A 124 -7.68 -4.65 8.93
C ALA A 124 -6.17 -4.37 9.08
N PHE A 125 -5.79 -3.35 9.85
CA PHE A 125 -4.39 -2.97 10.06
C PHE A 125 -3.60 -3.95 10.94
N LEU A 126 -4.30 -4.71 11.79
CA LEU A 126 -3.69 -5.55 12.84
C LEU A 126 -2.64 -6.53 12.30
N ASP A 127 -2.89 -7.14 11.15
CA ASP A 127 -1.95 -8.11 10.56
C ASP A 127 -0.64 -7.43 10.14
N TYR A 128 -0.71 -6.23 9.58
CA TYR A 128 0.46 -5.44 9.21
C TYR A 128 1.18 -4.87 10.42
N GLU A 129 0.45 -4.42 11.45
CA GLU A 129 1.03 -3.98 12.72
C GLU A 129 1.81 -5.11 13.41
N ASN A 130 1.25 -6.32 13.45
CA ASN A 130 1.93 -7.51 13.96
C ASN A 130 3.21 -7.81 13.20
N TRP A 131 3.20 -7.68 11.87
CA TRP A 131 4.40 -7.86 11.05
C TRP A 131 5.48 -6.81 11.39
N LEU A 132 5.12 -5.51 11.49
CA LEU A 132 6.04 -4.44 11.87
C LEU A 132 6.71 -4.70 13.23
N ASN A 133 5.94 -5.15 14.22
CA ASN A 133 6.44 -5.46 15.56
C ASN A 133 7.37 -6.69 15.56
N SER A 134 7.15 -7.65 14.66
CA SER A 134 8.00 -8.83 14.53
C SER A 134 9.38 -8.51 13.92
N GLU A 135 9.44 -7.61 12.95
CA GLU A 135 10.70 -7.11 12.36
C GLU A 135 11.49 -6.24 13.34
N SER A 136 10.80 -5.48 14.20
CA SER A 136 11.43 -4.63 15.23
C SER A 136 12.05 -5.41 16.39
N SER A 137 11.76 -6.71 16.49
CA SER A 137 12.23 -7.60 17.55
C SER A 137 13.47 -8.42 17.16
N GLN A 138 14.04 -8.18 15.97
CA GLN A 138 15.31 -8.76 15.49
C GLN A 138 16.43 -7.71 15.53
#